data_AF-A0A1I7UKR2-F1
#
_entry.id   AF-A0A1I7UKR2-F1
#
_cell.length_a   1.000
_cell.length_b   1.000
_cell.length_c   1.000
_cell.angle_alpha   90.00
_cell.angle_beta   90.00
_cell.angle_gamma   90.00
#
_symmetry.space_group_name_H-M   'P 1'
#
loop_
_entity.id
_entity.type
_entity.pdbx_description
1 polymer ?
#
loop_
_entity_poly.entity_id
_entity_poly.type
_entity_poly.pdbx_seq_one_letter_code
_entity_poly.pdbx_strand_id
1 'polypeptide(L)'
;MNSIRSLFRSRREREDGYCSDDGIWRFSFYDPLFEGVREKNRFVSIVTGALYTVTNRLVLDCFLMGNRIFQLLTFHSPFFASRNIVEKHLPSYSDMHYFIQLAHGVRSEIDYDYRSNYFFLAKKYQLPNVTQLLEQKLILDYYLISFKTIFAYNLNHLLAMRLQKLKSSEELTSILRKRNIEEMSGEAMKQCVKFFFEH
;
A
#
# COMPACT_ATOMS: atom_id res chain seq x y z
N MET A 1 -12.62 -25.64 -32.89
CA MET A 1 -11.77 -25.58 -31.67
C MET A 1 -12.31 -24.45 -30.80
N ASN A 2 -13.06 -24.81 -29.76
CA ASN A 2 -13.65 -23.84 -28.85
C ASN A 2 -12.56 -23.28 -27.94
N SER A 3 -12.38 -21.95 -27.98
CA SER A 3 -11.47 -21.24 -27.10
C SER A 3 -11.86 -21.47 -25.64
N ILE A 4 -10.85 -21.71 -24.79
CA ILE A 4 -10.94 -21.80 -23.32
C ILE A 4 -11.67 -20.58 -22.71
N ARG A 5 -11.84 -19.48 -23.46
CA ARG A 5 -12.70 -18.32 -23.16
C ARG A 5 -14.16 -18.66 -22.83
N SER A 6 -14.66 -19.83 -23.21
CA SER A 6 -16.07 -20.20 -22.99
C SER A 6 -16.35 -20.86 -21.64
N LEU A 7 -15.33 -21.32 -20.90
CA LEU A 7 -15.52 -22.11 -19.68
C LEU A 7 -15.59 -21.28 -18.38
N PHE A 8 -15.32 -19.97 -18.43
CA PHE A 8 -15.32 -19.08 -17.25
C PHE A 8 -16.29 -17.88 -17.36
N ARG A 9 -17.26 -17.94 -18.28
CA ARG A 9 -18.29 -16.89 -18.51
C ARG A 9 -19.34 -16.78 -17.39
N SER A 10 -18.95 -16.92 -16.12
CA SER A 10 -19.81 -16.59 -14.97
C SER A 10 -19.33 -15.36 -14.18
N ARG A 11 -18.15 -14.81 -14.47
CA ARG A 11 -17.69 -13.55 -13.86
C ARG A 11 -18.05 -12.35 -14.74
N ARG A 12 -18.56 -11.28 -14.12
CA ARG A 12 -18.71 -9.98 -14.80
C ARG A 12 -17.29 -9.43 -15.01
N GLU A 13 -16.77 -9.61 -16.21
CA GLU A 13 -15.48 -9.09 -16.64
C GLU A 13 -15.69 -7.77 -17.41
N ARG A 14 -14.85 -6.78 -17.12
CA ARG A 14 -14.62 -5.59 -17.94
C ARG A 14 -13.23 -5.70 -18.57
N GLU A 15 -12.96 -4.93 -19.61
CA GLU A 15 -11.64 -4.91 -20.26
C GLU A 15 -10.50 -4.56 -19.28
N ASP A 16 -10.80 -3.79 -18.23
CA ASP A 16 -9.85 -3.29 -17.24
C ASP A 16 -9.91 -4.02 -15.89
N GLY A 17 -10.80 -5.00 -15.70
CA GLY A 17 -11.00 -5.60 -14.40
C GLY A 17 -12.03 -6.70 -14.29
N TYR A 18 -12.07 -7.33 -13.12
CA TYR A 18 -13.00 -8.40 -12.80
C TYR A 18 -13.70 -8.13 -11.48
N CYS A 19 -14.97 -8.53 -11.40
CA CYS A 19 -15.66 -8.63 -10.11
C CYS A 19 -15.26 -9.95 -9.44
N SER A 20 -14.68 -9.86 -8.25
CA SER A 20 -14.33 -11.04 -7.44
C SER A 20 -15.55 -11.55 -6.66
N ASP A 21 -15.41 -12.71 -6.03
CA ASP A 21 -16.49 -13.41 -5.33
C ASP A 21 -16.96 -12.66 -4.07
N ASP A 22 -16.12 -11.75 -3.54
CA ASP A 22 -16.47 -10.80 -2.47
C ASP A 22 -17.26 -9.58 -2.96
N GLY A 23 -17.61 -9.53 -4.25
CA GLY A 23 -18.34 -8.43 -4.88
C GLY A 23 -17.48 -7.18 -5.14
N ILE A 24 -16.18 -7.24 -4.90
CA ILE A 24 -15.27 -6.11 -5.09
C ILE A 24 -14.64 -6.17 -6.47
N TRP A 25 -14.78 -5.07 -7.21
CA TRP A 25 -14.12 -4.87 -8.51
C TRP A 25 -12.62 -4.68 -8.32
N ARG A 26 -11.84 -5.47 -9.06
CA ARG A 26 -10.39 -5.47 -9.06
C ARG A 26 -9.86 -5.23 -10.47
N PHE A 27 -8.74 -4.53 -10.57
CA PHE A 27 -8.08 -4.33 -11.86
C PHE A 27 -7.42 -5.61 -12.35
N SER A 28 -7.49 -5.85 -13.66
CA SER A 28 -6.69 -6.87 -14.33
C SER A 28 -5.35 -6.23 -14.72
N PHE A 29 -4.28 -6.60 -14.03
CA PHE A 29 -2.93 -6.10 -14.37
C PHE A 29 -2.22 -6.94 -15.44
N TYR A 30 -2.91 -7.92 -16.01
CA TYR A 30 -2.37 -8.84 -17.00
C TYR A 30 -2.53 -8.33 -18.42
N ASP A 31 -3.65 -7.65 -18.68
CA ASP A 31 -3.98 -7.13 -20.00
C ASP A 31 -3.38 -5.73 -20.20
N PRO A 32 -2.90 -5.39 -21.41
CA PRO A 32 -2.40 -4.05 -21.69
C PRO A 32 -3.56 -3.05 -21.66
N LEU A 33 -3.55 -2.12 -20.70
CA LEU A 33 -4.55 -1.04 -20.64
C LEU A 33 -4.32 0.07 -21.69
N PHE A 34 -3.09 0.19 -22.21
CA PHE A 34 -2.72 1.20 -23.19
C PHE A 34 -1.92 0.57 -24.34
N GLU A 35 -2.44 0.69 -25.56
CA GLU A 35 -1.71 0.30 -26.77
C GLU A 35 -0.55 1.28 -27.04
N GLY A 36 0.60 0.76 -27.47
CA GLY A 36 1.71 1.59 -27.97
C GLY A 36 2.66 2.19 -26.93
N VAL A 37 2.50 1.91 -25.63
CA VAL A 37 3.47 2.32 -24.62
C VAL A 37 4.75 1.48 -24.76
N ARG A 38 5.78 2.03 -25.41
CA ARG A 38 7.14 1.46 -25.35
C ARG A 38 7.54 1.38 -23.88
N GLU A 39 8.07 0.24 -23.44
CA GLU A 39 8.61 0.01 -22.10
C GLU A 39 9.74 1.01 -21.80
N LYS A 40 9.37 2.24 -21.39
CA LYS A 40 10.31 3.34 -21.17
C LYS A 40 11.04 3.21 -19.83
N ASN A 41 10.52 2.40 -18.91
CA ASN A 41 11.04 2.23 -17.57
C ASN A 41 11.37 0.74 -17.37
N ARG A 42 12.66 0.41 -17.31
CA ARG A 42 13.10 -0.94 -16.92
C ARG A 42 13.10 -1.01 -15.40
N PHE A 43 12.15 -1.74 -14.84
CA PHE A 43 12.19 -2.14 -13.44
C PHE A 43 12.94 -3.47 -13.35
N VAL A 44 14.05 -3.49 -12.61
CA VAL A 44 14.79 -4.72 -12.33
C VAL A 44 14.50 -5.11 -10.90
N SER A 45 13.66 -6.13 -10.74
CA SER A 45 13.42 -6.78 -9.46
C SER A 45 14.49 -7.84 -9.23
N ILE A 46 15.16 -7.79 -8.09
CA ILE A 46 16.00 -8.88 -7.60
C ILE A 46 15.18 -9.60 -6.52
N VAL A 47 14.57 -10.71 -6.90
CA VAL A 47 13.88 -11.62 -5.98
C VAL A 47 14.94 -12.48 -5.29
N THR A 48 15.50 -11.97 -4.19
CA THR A 48 16.40 -12.71 -3.32
C THR A 48 15.62 -13.24 -2.12
N GLY A 49 15.27 -14.52 -2.14
CA GLY A 49 14.77 -15.23 -0.96
C GLY A 49 13.66 -16.22 -1.23
N ALA A 50 14.08 -17.48 -1.42
CA ALA A 50 13.38 -18.77 -1.29
C ALA A 50 13.60 -19.59 -2.57
N LEU A 51 14.09 -20.82 -2.39
CA LEU A 51 14.11 -21.86 -3.41
C LEU A 51 12.69 -22.12 -3.88
N TYR A 52 12.23 -21.31 -4.80
CA TYR A 52 11.15 -21.64 -5.68
C TYR A 52 11.83 -22.20 -6.92
N THR A 53 11.80 -23.52 -7.06
CA THR A 53 11.88 -24.19 -8.37
C THR A 53 10.63 -23.82 -9.16
N VAL A 54 10.48 -22.53 -9.41
CA VAL A 54 9.34 -21.95 -10.08
C VAL A 54 9.72 -21.87 -11.54
N THR A 55 8.96 -22.62 -12.33
CA THR A 55 8.95 -22.53 -13.79
C THR A 55 9.06 -21.07 -14.22
N ASN A 56 9.86 -20.81 -15.27
CA ASN A 56 10.11 -19.48 -15.86
C ASN A 56 8.87 -18.58 -16.00
N ARG A 57 7.66 -19.16 -16.01
CA ARG A 57 6.38 -18.50 -16.16
C ARG A 57 6.02 -17.55 -15.01
N LEU A 58 6.09 -17.95 -13.73
CA LEU A 58 5.70 -17.04 -12.63
C LEU A 58 6.71 -15.91 -12.42
N VAL A 59 8.00 -16.15 -12.68
CA VAL A 59 9.03 -15.09 -12.66
C VAL A 59 8.77 -14.09 -13.78
N LEU A 60 8.42 -14.58 -14.98
CA LEU A 60 8.05 -13.76 -16.13
C LEU A 60 6.72 -13.00 -15.87
N ASP A 61 5.73 -13.65 -15.27
CA ASP A 61 4.44 -13.03 -14.93
C ASP A 61 4.66 -11.91 -13.89
N CYS A 62 5.46 -12.13 -12.84
CA CYS A 62 5.86 -11.09 -11.89
C CYS A 62 6.61 -9.92 -12.57
N PHE A 63 7.48 -10.20 -13.55
CA PHE A 63 8.26 -9.19 -14.26
C PHE A 63 7.41 -8.36 -15.24
N LEU A 64 6.53 -9.01 -16.00
CA LEU A 64 5.60 -8.39 -16.94
C LEU A 64 4.53 -7.57 -16.21
N MET A 65 3.98 -8.13 -15.14
CA MET A 65 3.06 -7.46 -14.24
C MET A 65 3.78 -6.25 -13.62
N GLY A 66 4.99 -6.43 -13.09
CA GLY A 66 5.81 -5.36 -12.52
C GLY A 66 5.97 -4.15 -13.45
N ASN A 67 6.52 -4.35 -14.66
CA ASN A 67 6.75 -3.22 -15.58
C ASN A 67 5.47 -2.45 -15.95
N ARG A 68 4.31 -3.11 -16.03
CA ARG A 68 3.03 -2.49 -16.40
C ARG A 68 2.34 -1.82 -15.21
N ILE A 69 2.33 -2.48 -14.06
CA ILE A 69 1.87 -1.91 -12.78
C ILE A 69 2.62 -0.63 -12.48
N PHE A 70 3.95 -0.66 -12.57
CA PHE A 70 4.76 0.47 -12.19
C PHE A 70 4.56 1.66 -13.12
N GLN A 71 4.16 1.44 -14.39
CA GLN A 71 3.72 2.51 -15.27
C GLN A 71 2.45 3.20 -14.74
N LEU A 72 1.45 2.43 -14.28
CA LEU A 72 0.24 3.02 -13.71
C LEU A 72 0.53 3.75 -12.39
N LEU A 73 1.47 3.24 -11.59
CA LEU A 73 1.89 3.91 -10.36
C LEU A 73 2.64 5.22 -10.60
N THR A 74 3.16 5.48 -11.81
CA THR A 74 3.73 6.82 -12.13
C THR A 74 2.71 7.95 -12.03
N PHE A 75 1.42 7.66 -12.22
CA PHE A 75 0.35 8.66 -12.01
C PHE A 75 0.13 8.98 -10.53
N HIS A 76 0.47 8.04 -9.64
CA HIS A 76 0.19 8.16 -8.21
C HIS A 76 1.43 8.56 -7.40
N SER A 77 2.63 8.36 -7.94
CA SER A 77 3.86 8.71 -7.23
C SER A 77 5.01 9.07 -8.17
N PRO A 78 5.74 10.17 -7.88
CA PRO A 78 6.94 10.55 -8.62
C PRO A 78 8.09 9.54 -8.43
N PHE A 79 8.03 8.69 -7.39
CA PHE A 79 9.00 7.62 -7.18
C PHE A 79 9.16 6.80 -8.46
N PHE A 80 8.05 6.36 -9.05
CA PHE A 80 8.04 5.51 -10.24
C PHE A 80 8.33 6.26 -11.55
N ALA A 81 8.27 7.60 -11.55
CA ALA A 81 8.64 8.41 -12.70
C ALA A 81 10.17 8.53 -12.87
N SER A 82 10.95 8.16 -11.85
CA SER A 82 12.41 8.16 -11.92
C SER A 82 12.94 7.05 -12.83
N ARG A 83 14.03 7.34 -13.58
CA ARG A 83 14.63 6.37 -14.50
C ARG A 83 15.50 5.38 -13.71
N ASN A 84 15.27 4.08 -13.94
CA ASN A 84 16.04 2.94 -13.41
C ASN A 84 15.85 2.67 -11.90
N ILE A 85 14.69 2.13 -11.53
CA ILE A 85 14.47 1.59 -10.19
C ILE A 85 15.01 0.15 -10.14
N VAL A 86 16.01 -0.06 -9.29
CA VAL A 86 16.52 -1.39 -8.93
C VAL A 86 16.03 -1.70 -7.53
N GLU A 87 15.15 -2.68 -7.43
CA GLU A 87 14.55 -3.05 -6.15
C GLU A 87 15.09 -4.40 -5.67
N LYS A 88 15.82 -4.35 -4.56
CA LYS A 88 16.32 -5.52 -3.85
C LYS A 88 15.25 -5.86 -2.82
N HIS A 89 14.58 -6.99 -2.99
CA HIS A 89 13.48 -7.48 -2.14
C HIS A 89 12.14 -6.78 -2.35
N LEU A 90 11.31 -7.39 -3.19
CA LEU A 90 9.87 -7.12 -3.23
C LEU A 90 9.14 -8.00 -2.21
N PRO A 91 8.01 -7.51 -1.65
CA PRO A 91 7.05 -8.35 -0.95
C PRO A 91 6.60 -9.54 -1.79
N SER A 92 5.89 -10.48 -1.16
CA SER A 92 5.34 -11.63 -1.89
C SER A 92 4.43 -11.16 -3.03
N TYR A 93 4.26 -12.02 -4.04
CA TYR A 93 3.37 -11.74 -5.17
C TYR A 93 1.96 -11.31 -4.70
N SER A 94 1.42 -12.03 -3.71
CA SER A 94 0.10 -11.73 -3.13
C SER A 94 0.08 -10.34 -2.50
N ASP A 95 1.08 -10.02 -1.68
CA ASP A 95 1.15 -8.73 -0.98
C ASP A 95 1.27 -7.56 -1.95
N MET A 96 2.09 -7.71 -2.99
CA MET A 96 2.21 -6.70 -4.04
C MET A 96 0.91 -6.55 -4.80
N HIS A 97 0.30 -7.65 -5.28
CA HIS A 97 -0.97 -7.59 -6.00
C HIS A 97 -2.03 -6.83 -5.19
N TYR A 98 -2.20 -7.15 -3.89
CA TYR A 98 -3.12 -6.42 -3.02
C TYR A 98 -2.75 -4.95 -2.83
N PHE A 99 -1.48 -4.64 -2.57
CA PHE A 99 -1.00 -3.27 -2.40
C PHE A 99 -1.27 -2.41 -3.64
N ILE A 100 -1.13 -2.98 -4.83
CA ILE A 100 -1.38 -2.26 -6.08
C ILE A 100 -2.88 -2.03 -6.31
N GLN A 101 -3.73 -3.01 -6.00
CA GLN A 101 -5.18 -2.79 -6.02
C GLN A 101 -5.55 -1.60 -5.12
N LEU A 102 -4.98 -1.53 -3.91
CA LEU A 102 -5.15 -0.38 -3.01
C LEU A 102 -4.63 0.92 -3.62
N ALA A 103 -3.47 0.91 -4.29
CA ALA A 103 -2.91 2.08 -4.96
C ALA A 103 -3.77 2.62 -6.09
N HIS A 104 -4.58 1.78 -6.73
CA HIS A 104 -5.58 2.20 -7.71
C HIS A 104 -6.98 2.44 -7.10
N GLY A 105 -7.08 2.50 -5.77
CA GLY A 105 -8.30 2.89 -5.06
C GLY A 105 -9.29 1.75 -4.82
N VAL A 106 -8.92 0.50 -5.08
CA VAL A 106 -9.78 -0.65 -4.75
C VAL A 106 -9.91 -0.76 -3.24
N ARG A 107 -11.15 -0.76 -2.75
CA ARG A 107 -11.47 -0.79 -1.31
C ARG A 107 -11.70 -2.21 -0.80
N SER A 108 -10.66 -3.05 -0.89
CA SER A 108 -10.71 -4.42 -0.36
C SER A 108 -10.73 -4.44 1.17
N GLU A 109 -11.16 -5.57 1.74
CA GLU A 109 -10.81 -5.90 3.12
C GLU A 109 -9.29 -5.98 3.24
N ILE A 110 -8.76 -5.43 4.32
CA ILE A 110 -7.32 -5.37 4.56
C ILE A 110 -7.06 -6.28 5.74
N ASP A 111 -6.48 -7.44 5.41
CA ASP A 111 -6.06 -8.42 6.40
C ASP A 111 -5.12 -7.76 7.42
N TYR A 112 -5.38 -8.08 8.67
CA TYR A 112 -4.78 -7.51 9.86
C TYR A 112 -3.26 -7.63 9.87
N ASP A 113 -2.75 -8.80 9.47
CA ASP A 113 -1.32 -9.14 9.58
C ASP A 113 -0.45 -8.33 8.60
N TYR A 114 -1.04 -7.77 7.55
CA TYR A 114 -0.30 -7.11 6.47
C TYR A 114 -0.32 -5.57 6.54
N ARG A 115 -1.08 -4.98 7.48
CA ARG A 115 -1.27 -3.51 7.56
C ARG A 115 0.03 -2.73 7.77
N SER A 116 0.91 -3.24 8.65
CA SER A 116 2.21 -2.60 8.91
C SER A 116 3.10 -2.60 7.67
N ASN A 117 3.00 -3.65 6.84
CA ASN A 117 3.72 -3.74 5.57
C ASN A 117 3.15 -2.74 4.56
N TYR A 118 1.82 -2.55 4.50
CA TYR A 118 1.24 -1.60 3.55
C TYR A 118 1.56 -0.15 3.86
N PHE A 119 1.61 0.27 5.13
CA PHE A 119 2.11 1.61 5.48
C PHE A 119 3.59 1.79 5.12
N PHE A 120 4.41 0.75 5.34
CA PHE A 120 5.81 0.76 4.92
C PHE A 120 5.94 0.95 3.42
N LEU A 121 5.20 0.18 2.61
CA LEU A 121 5.22 0.27 1.16
C LEU A 121 4.67 1.60 0.66
N ALA A 122 3.58 2.11 1.25
CA ALA A 122 3.02 3.41 0.89
C ALA A 122 4.00 4.55 1.15
N LYS A 123 4.71 4.52 2.28
CA LYS A 123 5.78 5.50 2.59
C LYS A 123 6.98 5.33 1.66
N LYS A 124 7.46 4.09 1.47
CA LYS A 124 8.61 3.76 0.61
C LYS A 124 8.40 4.23 -0.82
N TYR A 125 7.23 3.96 -1.37
CA TYR A 125 6.86 4.29 -2.74
C TYR A 125 6.20 5.66 -2.88
N GLN A 126 6.13 6.45 -1.80
CA GLN A 126 5.57 7.81 -1.80
C GLN A 126 4.15 7.87 -2.40
N LEU A 127 3.28 6.95 -1.96
CA LEU A 127 1.88 6.82 -2.40
C LEU A 127 0.94 7.40 -1.33
N PRO A 128 0.72 8.73 -1.25
CA PRO A 128 -0.10 9.35 -0.21
C PRO A 128 -1.56 8.92 -0.27
N ASN A 129 -2.07 8.58 -1.46
CA ASN A 129 -3.41 8.04 -1.66
C ASN A 129 -3.61 6.71 -0.93
N VAL A 130 -2.60 5.83 -0.94
CA VAL A 130 -2.65 4.56 -0.20
C VAL A 130 -2.64 4.82 1.30
N THR A 131 -1.74 5.68 1.79
CA THR A 131 -1.69 6.06 3.22
C THR A 131 -3.03 6.59 3.70
N GLN A 132 -3.67 7.47 2.93
CA GLN A 132 -4.98 8.04 3.25
C GLN A 132 -6.08 6.97 3.29
N LEU A 133 -6.12 6.05 2.32
CA LEU A 133 -7.11 4.98 2.27
C LEU A 133 -6.93 4.02 3.46
N LEU A 134 -5.68 3.67 3.80
CA LEU A 134 -5.36 2.86 4.96
C LEU A 134 -5.81 3.54 6.27
N GLU A 135 -5.51 4.82 6.45
CA GLU A 135 -5.98 5.60 7.60
C GLU A 135 -7.51 5.60 7.71
N GLN A 136 -8.22 5.92 6.62
CA GLN A 136 -9.68 5.94 6.60
C GLN A 136 -10.27 4.60 7.04
N LYS A 137 -9.69 3.49 6.56
CA LYS A 137 -10.15 2.16 6.95
C LYS A 137 -9.92 1.89 8.43
N LEU A 138 -8.74 2.25 8.98
CA LEU A 138 -8.48 2.10 10.41
C LEU A 138 -9.43 2.92 11.28
N ILE A 139 -9.79 4.13 10.83
CA ILE A 139 -10.74 5.00 11.53
C ILE A 139 -12.14 4.35 11.52
N LEU A 140 -12.61 3.87 10.37
CA LEU A 140 -13.92 3.22 10.22
C LEU A 140 -14.02 1.94 11.06
N ASP A 141 -12.94 1.17 11.12
CA ASP A 141 -12.86 -0.05 11.93
C ASP A 141 -12.71 0.26 13.44
N TYR A 142 -12.72 1.54 13.84
CA TYR A 142 -12.42 2.03 15.21
C TYR A 142 -11.11 1.46 15.78
N TYR A 143 -10.17 1.12 14.90
CA TYR A 143 -9.01 0.35 15.26
C TYR A 143 -7.93 1.20 15.92
N LEU A 144 -7.46 0.77 17.09
CA LEU A 144 -6.45 1.48 17.87
C LEU A 144 -5.03 1.02 17.51
N ILE A 145 -4.45 1.64 16.50
CA ILE A 145 -3.04 1.40 16.18
C ILE A 145 -2.11 2.05 17.22
N SER A 146 -0.89 1.51 17.36
CA SER A 146 0.08 2.01 18.36
C SER A 146 0.60 3.40 17.99
N PHE A 147 0.93 4.22 18.99
CA PHE A 147 1.61 5.50 18.78
C PHE A 147 2.96 5.34 18.04
N LYS A 148 3.64 4.19 18.19
CA LYS A 148 4.86 3.87 17.42
C LYS A 148 4.59 3.95 15.93
N THR A 149 3.52 3.28 15.50
CA THR A 149 3.14 3.18 14.09
C THR A 149 2.65 4.52 13.56
N ILE A 150 1.86 5.25 14.37
CA ILE A 150 1.34 6.57 14.03
C ILE A 150 2.48 7.54 13.73
N PHE A 151 3.48 7.62 14.62
CA PHE A 151 4.61 8.51 14.42
C PHE A 151 5.50 8.04 13.25
N ALA A 152 5.78 6.75 13.14
CA ALA A 152 6.62 6.21 12.07
C ALA A 152 6.09 6.52 10.66
N TYR A 153 4.77 6.59 10.49
CA TYR A 153 4.11 6.82 9.20
C TYR A 153 3.40 8.18 9.10
N ASN A 154 3.60 9.08 10.06
CA ASN A 154 3.01 10.42 10.10
C ASN A 154 1.47 10.43 9.99
N LEU A 155 0.80 9.54 10.73
CA LEU A 155 -0.64 9.32 10.61
C LEU A 155 -1.45 10.34 11.44
N ASN A 156 -1.46 11.60 11.02
CA ASN A 156 -1.93 12.73 11.85
C ASN A 156 -3.43 12.67 12.21
N HIS A 157 -4.29 12.09 11.38
CA HIS A 157 -5.71 11.94 11.74
C HIS A 157 -5.88 10.91 12.88
N LEU A 158 -5.17 9.79 12.78
CA LEU A 158 -5.16 8.76 13.82
C LEU A 158 -4.48 9.26 15.10
N LEU A 159 -3.45 10.11 14.98
CA LEU A 159 -2.82 10.76 16.12
C LEU A 159 -3.84 11.60 16.90
N ALA A 160 -4.57 12.49 16.21
CA ALA A 160 -5.59 13.33 16.84
C ALA A 160 -6.64 12.48 17.57
N MET A 161 -7.16 11.43 16.93
CA MET A 161 -8.12 10.50 17.56
C MET A 161 -7.53 9.77 18.77
N ARG A 162 -6.24 9.42 18.72
CA ARG A 162 -5.55 8.75 19.82
C ARG A 162 -5.32 9.68 21.00
N LEU A 163 -4.92 10.92 20.75
CA LEU A 163 -4.69 11.94 21.77
C LEU A 163 -5.99 12.23 22.53
N GLN A 164 -7.13 12.37 21.84
CA GLN A 164 -8.44 12.55 22.48
C GLN A 164 -8.86 11.42 23.44
N LYS A 165 -8.25 10.24 23.33
CA LYS A 165 -8.54 9.09 24.20
C LYS A 165 -7.60 9.00 25.41
N LEU A 166 -6.52 9.78 25.43
CA LEU A 166 -5.65 9.85 26.60
C LEU A 166 -6.36 10.59 27.73
N LYS A 167 -6.10 10.16 28.97
CA LYS A 167 -6.74 10.77 30.15
C LYS A 167 -5.96 11.94 30.71
N SER A 168 -4.66 12.02 30.43
CA SER A 168 -3.80 13.04 31.01
C SER A 168 -2.51 13.27 30.21
N SER A 169 -1.84 14.38 30.53
CA SER A 169 -0.53 14.75 29.98
C SER A 169 0.59 13.79 30.44
N GLU A 170 0.48 13.14 31.60
CA GLU A 170 1.43 12.12 32.04
C GLU A 170 1.42 10.88 31.14
N GLU A 171 0.25 10.46 30.67
CA GLU A 171 0.14 9.34 29.72
C GLU A 171 0.90 9.66 28.43
N LEU A 172 0.69 10.85 27.86
CA LEU A 172 1.41 11.29 26.66
C LEU A 172 2.92 11.38 26.90
N THR A 173 3.34 11.93 28.04
CA THR A 173 4.76 12.02 28.43
C THR A 173 5.40 10.63 28.47
N SER A 174 4.72 9.63 29.03
CA SER A 174 5.22 8.25 29.09
C SER A 174 5.42 7.62 27.71
N ILE A 175 4.58 8.00 26.73
CA ILE A 175 4.66 7.55 25.35
C ILE A 175 5.84 8.21 24.65
N LEU A 176 5.96 9.53 24.78
CA LEU A 176 7.02 10.33 24.14
C LEU A 176 8.41 9.97 24.66
N ARG A 177 8.57 9.67 25.95
CA ARG A 177 9.85 9.20 26.53
C ARG A 177 10.39 7.93 25.88
N LYS A 178 9.53 7.10 25.30
CA LYS A 178 9.91 5.84 24.62
C LYS A 178 10.19 6.04 23.12
N ARG A 179 10.27 7.29 22.65
CA ARG A 179 10.36 7.63 21.23
C ARG A 179 11.47 8.63 20.98
N ASN A 180 12.01 8.57 19.76
CA ASN A 180 12.87 9.64 19.28
C ASN A 180 11.98 10.81 18.83
N ILE A 181 11.83 11.80 19.71
CA ILE A 181 10.99 12.99 19.46
C ILE A 181 11.51 13.78 18.25
N GLU A 182 12.81 13.71 17.97
CA GLU A 182 13.45 14.40 16.84
C GLU A 182 13.04 13.84 15.47
N GLU A 183 12.59 12.57 15.42
CA GLU A 183 12.12 11.92 14.19
C GLU A 183 10.64 12.18 13.89
N MET A 184 9.92 12.84 14.80
CA MET A 184 8.50 13.14 14.60
C MET A 184 8.32 14.24 13.55
N SER A 185 7.27 14.11 12.73
CA SER A 185 6.88 15.23 11.86
C SER A 185 6.46 16.45 12.69
N GLY A 186 6.72 17.64 12.16
CA GLY A 186 6.32 18.89 12.82
C GLY A 186 4.81 18.96 13.07
N GLU A 187 3.98 18.34 12.23
CA GLU A 187 2.54 18.28 12.44
C GLU A 187 2.17 17.39 13.63
N ALA A 188 2.80 16.21 13.75
CA ALA A 188 2.61 15.36 14.92
C ALA A 188 3.06 16.06 16.21
N MET A 189 4.17 16.80 16.15
CA MET A 189 4.67 17.59 17.29
C MET A 189 3.67 18.64 17.73
N LYS A 190 3.12 19.41 16.78
CA LYS A 190 2.09 20.43 17.05
C LYS A 190 0.87 19.83 17.73
N GLN A 191 0.41 18.67 17.28
CA GLN A 191 -0.72 17.99 17.91
C GLN A 191 -0.41 17.55 19.36
N CYS A 192 0.78 17.00 19.61
CA CYS A 192 1.21 16.65 20.96
C CYS A 192 1.32 17.87 21.88
N VAL A 193 1.94 18.96 21.40
CA VAL A 193 2.07 20.22 22.14
C VAL A 193 0.69 20.81 22.44
N LYS A 194 -0.22 20.83 21.46
CA LYS A 194 -1.60 21.27 21.66
C LYS A 194 -2.28 20.48 22.78
N PHE A 195 -2.13 19.14 22.79
CA PHE A 195 -2.70 18.29 23.84
C PHE A 195 -2.20 18.68 25.24
N PHE A 196 -0.90 18.97 25.40
CA PHE A 196 -0.31 19.43 26.67
C PHE A 196 -0.83 20.79 27.15
N PHE A 197 -1.32 21.65 26.26
CA PHE A 197 -1.93 22.92 26.65
C PHE A 197 -3.41 22.78 27.02
N GLU A 198 -4.06 21.72 26.54
CA GLU A 198 -5.49 21.46 26.75
C GLU A 198 -5.77 20.53 27.96
N HIS A 199 -4.73 19.87 28.52
CA HIS A 199 -4.81 18.92 29.63
C HIS A 199 -3.69 19.18 30.66
#